data_AF-A0A7X4H2I6-F1
#
_entry.id   AF-A0A7X4H2I6-F1
#
_cell.length_a   1.000
_cell.length_b   1.000
_cell.length_c   1.000
_cell.angle_alpha   90.00
_cell.angle_beta   90.00
_cell.angle_gamma   90.00
#
_symmetry.space_group_name_H-M   'P 1'
#
loop_
_entity.id
_entity.type
_entity.pdbx_description
1 polymer ?
#
loop_
_entity_poly.entity_id
_entity_poly.type
_entity_poly.pdbx_seq_one_letter_code
_entity_poly.pdbx_strand_id
1 'polypeptide(L)'
;MRFKFETKRHGRCYAESEHDYDSIRVEIWYDENTDPKRVEYLLHIRDEPLPKQITEAGALQDATRIAINHFHATKTKDGDEFEMHCSRITQRWPGTLYNKLSG
;
A
#
# COMPACT_ATOMS: atom_id res chain seq x y z
N MET A 1 6.32 -10.88 -1.48
CA MET A 1 5.03 -11.29 -0.84
C MET A 1 3.96 -10.31 -1.33
N ARG A 2 2.78 -10.78 -1.78
CA ARG A 2 1.73 -9.90 -2.34
C ARG A 2 0.50 -9.89 -1.44
N PHE A 3 0.06 -8.70 -1.03
CA PHE A 3 -1.12 -8.56 -0.17
C PHE A 3 -2.24 -7.84 -0.89
N LYS A 4 -3.47 -8.23 -0.54
CA LYS A 4 -4.72 -7.82 -1.17
C LYS A 4 -5.56 -7.04 -0.15
N PHE A 5 -5.97 -5.81 -0.44
CA PHE A 5 -6.74 -4.98 0.50
C PHE A 5 -7.98 -4.38 -0.15
N GLU A 6 -9.12 -4.41 0.52
CA GLU A 6 -10.32 -3.68 0.08
C GLU A 6 -10.37 -2.29 0.72
N THR A 7 -10.61 -1.25 -0.09
CA THR A 7 -10.84 0.13 0.38
C THR A 7 -12.11 0.73 -0.23
N LYS A 8 -12.75 1.68 0.46
CA LYS A 8 -14.11 2.19 0.17
C LYS A 8 -14.17 3.66 -0.26
N ARG A 9 -13.07 4.28 -0.69
CA ARG A 9 -13.05 5.71 -1.08
C ARG A 9 -14.01 6.04 -2.22
N HIS A 10 -14.13 5.16 -3.23
CA HIS A 10 -14.86 5.41 -4.48
C HIS A 10 -15.45 4.10 -5.06
N GLY A 11 -16.36 3.45 -4.35
CA GLY A 11 -16.88 2.13 -4.75
C GLY A 11 -15.96 0.98 -4.32
N ARG A 12 -15.90 -0.10 -5.10
CA ARG A 12 -14.96 -1.21 -4.88
C ARG A 12 -13.57 -0.77 -5.33
N CYS A 13 -12.69 -0.51 -4.37
CA CYS A 13 -11.29 -0.24 -4.62
C CYS A 13 -10.47 -1.36 -3.99
N TYR A 14 -9.38 -1.70 -4.64
CA TYR A 14 -8.56 -2.83 -4.28
C TYR A 14 -7.08 -2.45 -4.37
N ALA A 15 -6.35 -2.62 -3.27
CA ALA A 15 -4.91 -2.34 -3.21
C ALA A 15 -4.08 -3.62 -3.23
N GLU A 16 -2.93 -3.54 -3.88
CA GLU A 16 -1.90 -4.56 -3.93
C GLU A 16 -0.59 -4.02 -3.47
N SER A 17 0.07 -4.70 -2.54
CA SER A 17 1.43 -4.34 -2.16
C SER A 17 2.38 -5.50 -2.33
N GLU A 18 3.55 -5.18 -2.89
CA GLU A 18 4.61 -6.11 -3.21
C GLU A 18 5.97 -5.49 -2.84
N HIS A 19 6.88 -6.32 -2.36
CA HIS A 19 8.25 -5.90 -2.10
C HIS A 19 9.02 -5.87 -3.42
N ASP A 20 9.64 -4.75 -3.74
CA ASP A 20 10.41 -4.55 -4.97
C ASP A 20 11.82 -4.04 -4.62
N TYR A 21 12.80 -4.94 -4.65
CA TYR A 21 14.20 -4.71 -4.29
C TYR A 21 14.45 -3.82 -3.05
N ASP A 22 14.48 -2.50 -3.23
CA ASP A 22 14.76 -1.45 -2.24
C ASP A 22 13.53 -0.64 -1.79
N SER A 23 12.34 -1.00 -2.25
CA SER A 23 11.09 -0.30 -1.99
C SER A 23 9.91 -1.28 -1.82
N ILE A 24 8.78 -0.74 -1.37
CA ILE A 24 7.51 -1.44 -1.37
C ILE A 24 6.60 -0.74 -2.37
N ARG A 25 6.25 -1.45 -3.45
CA ARG A 25 5.28 -0.98 -4.42
C ARG A 25 3.87 -1.25 -3.90
N VAL A 26 3.01 -0.24 -3.97
CA VAL A 26 1.58 -0.35 -3.66
C VAL A 26 0.76 0.17 -4.83
N GLU A 27 0.04 -0.72 -5.52
CA GLU A 27 -0.91 -0.36 -6.57
C GLU A 27 -2.32 -0.26 -5.98
N ILE A 28 -3.06 0.79 -6.32
CA ILE A 28 -4.47 0.93 -5.94
C ILE A 28 -5.32 0.97 -7.22
N TRP A 29 -6.14 -0.06 -7.37
CA TRP A 29 -7.14 -0.18 -8.42
C TRP A 29 -8.47 0.40 -7.93
N TYR A 30 -9.13 1.21 -8.74
CA TYR A 30 -10.43 1.80 -8.43
C TYR A 30 -11.35 1.83 -9.64
N ASP A 31 -12.67 1.77 -9.38
CA ASP A 31 -13.73 1.80 -10.40
C ASP A 31 -13.83 0.51 -11.26
N GLU A 32 -14.13 -0.62 -10.63
CA GLU A 32 -14.23 -1.97 -11.26
C GLU A 32 -15.32 -2.15 -12.35
N ASN A 33 -16.07 -1.12 -12.75
CA ASN A 33 -17.31 -1.33 -13.52
C ASN A 33 -17.12 -1.50 -15.04
N THR A 34 -16.15 -0.82 -15.67
CA THR A 34 -15.95 -0.91 -17.14
C THR A 34 -14.52 -0.64 -17.62
N ASP A 35 -13.76 0.22 -16.94
CA ASP A 35 -12.34 0.48 -17.23
C ASP A 35 -11.58 0.68 -15.91
N PRO A 36 -10.76 -0.29 -15.48
CA PRO A 36 -10.12 -0.26 -14.18
C PRO A 36 -9.03 0.81 -14.15
N LYS A 37 -9.19 1.79 -13.27
CA LYS A 37 -8.19 2.85 -13.08
C LYS A 37 -7.16 2.41 -12.05
N ARG A 38 -5.92 2.85 -12.21
CA ARG A 38 -4.78 2.47 -11.36
C ARG A 38 -3.99 3.70 -10.92
N VAL A 39 -3.56 3.69 -9.66
CA VAL A 39 -2.53 4.59 -9.11
C VAL A 39 -1.42 3.73 -8.52
N GLU A 40 -0.17 4.10 -8.77
CA GLU A 40 1.00 3.40 -8.23
C GLU A 40 1.69 4.25 -7.14
N TYR A 41 2.15 3.58 -6.10
CA TYR A 41 2.94 4.16 -5.03
C TYR A 41 4.24 3.35 -4.87
N LEU A 42 5.38 4.04 -4.84
CA LEU A 42 6.68 3.46 -4.50
C LEU A 42 7.11 4.02 -3.15
N LEU A 43 7.19 3.15 -2.13
CA LEU A 43 7.52 3.54 -0.78
C LEU A 43 8.89 3.00 -0.35
N HIS A 44 9.82 3.93 -0.14
CA HIS A 44 11.12 3.64 0.42
C HIS A 44 11.06 3.74 1.95
N ILE A 45 11.20 2.60 2.61
CA ILE A 45 11.19 2.53 4.07
C ILE A 45 12.61 2.67 4.59
N ARG A 46 12.84 3.66 5.44
CA ARG A 46 14.15 3.81 6.10
C ARG A 46 14.29 2.77 7.22
N ASP A 47 15.47 2.17 7.28
CA ASP A 47 15.85 1.30 8.40
C ASP A 47 16.20 2.13 9.63
N GLU A 48 15.51 1.82 10.74
CA GLU A 48 15.83 2.33 12.07
C GLU A 48 16.81 1.37 12.77
N PRO A 49 17.61 1.82 13.75
CA PRO A 49 18.52 0.95 14.49
C PRO A 49 17.76 -0.16 15.25
N LEU A 50 18.34 -1.36 15.24
CA LEU A 50 17.87 -2.48 16.08
C LEU A 50 17.81 -2.05 17.56
N PRO A 51 16.82 -2.51 18.35
CA PRO A 51 15.79 -3.51 18.05
C PRO A 51 14.48 -2.94 17.49
N LYS A 52 14.45 -1.69 17.02
CA LYS A 52 13.20 -0.99 16.64
C LYS A 52 12.66 -1.35 15.25
N GLN A 53 13.24 -2.36 14.61
CA GLN A 53 12.84 -2.79 13.27
C GLN A 53 11.60 -3.70 13.33
N ILE A 54 10.50 -3.25 12.74
CA ILE A 54 9.33 -4.10 12.48
C ILE A 54 9.67 -5.20 11.45
N THR A 55 8.94 -6.31 11.44
CA THR A 55 9.14 -7.36 10.45
C THR A 55 8.82 -6.85 9.03
N GLU A 56 9.31 -7.53 8.00
CA GLU A 56 9.00 -7.23 6.58
C GLU A 56 7.48 -7.17 6.33
N ALA A 57 6.72 -8.12 6.89
CA ALA A 57 5.26 -8.09 6.84
C ALA A 57 4.66 -6.84 7.51
N GLY A 58 5.26 -6.36 8.59
CA GLY A 58 4.87 -5.10 9.23
C GLY A 58 5.17 -3.88 8.36
N ALA A 59 6.35 -3.86 7.73
CA ALA A 59 6.76 -2.80 6.82
C ALA A 59 5.80 -2.68 5.62
N LEU A 60 5.37 -3.82 5.07
CA LEU A 60 4.42 -3.88 3.96
C LEU A 60 3.01 -3.42 4.37
N GLN A 61 2.54 -3.80 5.57
CA GLN A 61 1.28 -3.28 6.12
C GLN A 61 1.32 -1.76 6.32
N ASP A 62 2.44 -1.22 6.80
CA ASP A 62 2.64 0.22 6.95
C ASP A 62 2.66 0.95 5.61
N ALA A 63 3.40 0.43 4.62
CA ALA A 63 3.45 1.02 3.30
C ALA A 63 2.06 1.10 2.68
N THR A 64 1.29 0.01 2.78
CA THR A 64 -0.09 -0.03 2.30
C THR A 64 -0.95 1.02 3.00
N ARG A 65 -0.83 1.16 4.33
CA ARG A 65 -1.58 2.17 5.10
C ARG A 65 -1.25 3.59 4.65
N ILE A 66 0.03 3.89 4.42
CA ILE A 66 0.47 5.21 3.96
C ILE A 66 -0.10 5.50 2.57
N ALA A 67 0.02 4.54 1.63
CA ALA A 67 -0.53 4.66 0.28
C ALA A 67 -2.06 4.87 0.30
N ILE A 68 -2.79 4.06 1.08
CA ILE A 68 -4.25 4.19 1.25
C ILE A 68 -4.60 5.56 1.84
N ASN A 69 -3.92 6.00 2.91
CA ASN A 69 -4.19 7.29 3.53
C ASN A 69 -3.94 8.46 2.59
N HIS A 70 -2.83 8.43 1.83
CA HIS A 70 -2.55 9.44 0.83
C HIS A 70 -3.60 9.40 -0.29
N PHE A 71 -3.93 8.22 -0.80
CA PHE A 71 -5.00 8.05 -1.77
C PHE A 71 -6.30 8.65 -1.25
N HIS A 72 -6.64 8.49 0.04
CA HIS A 72 -7.79 9.11 0.71
C HIS A 72 -7.68 10.64 0.95
N ALA A 73 -6.48 11.19 1.05
CA ALA A 73 -6.31 12.63 1.28
C ALA A 73 -6.21 13.41 -0.04
N THR A 74 -5.71 12.78 -1.09
CA THR A 74 -5.28 13.43 -2.33
C THR A 74 -6.20 13.10 -3.50
N LYS A 75 -6.50 14.08 -4.35
CA LYS A 75 -7.24 13.84 -5.60
C LYS A 75 -6.27 13.21 -6.61
N THR A 76 -6.46 11.92 -6.90
CA THR A 76 -5.66 11.17 -7.86
C THR A 76 -6.39 10.97 -9.18
N LYS A 77 -5.65 10.65 -10.22
CA LYS A 77 -6.12 10.28 -11.57
C LYS A 77 -5.55 8.92 -11.97
N ASP A 78 -6.10 8.37 -13.04
CA ASP A 78 -5.61 7.13 -13.61
C ASP A 78 -4.20 7.31 -14.16
N GLY A 79 -3.31 6.36 -13.84
CA GLY A 79 -1.90 6.40 -14.19
C GLY A 79 -1.02 7.29 -13.31
N ASP A 80 -1.54 7.88 -12.23
CA ASP A 80 -0.69 8.65 -11.30
C ASP A 80 0.33 7.73 -10.61
N GLU A 81 1.55 8.24 -10.45
CA GLU A 81 2.65 7.59 -9.74
C GLU A 81 3.12 8.50 -8.60
N PHE A 82 3.32 7.93 -7.41
CA PHE A 82 3.81 8.65 -6.24
C PHE A 82 5.00 7.95 -5.60
N GLU A 83 6.11 8.66 -5.46
CA GLU A 83 7.27 8.20 -4.69
C GLU A 83 7.24 8.81 -3.28
N MET A 84 7.39 7.97 -2.25
CA MET A 84 7.36 8.39 -0.86
C MET A 84 8.50 7.80 -0.06
N HIS A 85 9.11 8.62 0.78
CA HIS A 85 10.06 8.16 1.79
C HIS A 85 9.40 8.25 3.16
N CYS A 86 9.30 7.11 3.85
CA CYS A 86 8.64 7.04 5.14
C CYS A 86 9.46 6.22 6.16
N SER A 87 9.30 6.55 7.44
CA SER A 87 9.77 5.71 8.54
C SER A 87 8.72 4.67 8.92
N ARG A 88 9.17 3.59 9.57
CA ARG A 88 8.29 2.53 10.12
C ARG A 88 7.39 3.12 11.21
N ILE A 89 6.10 2.84 11.20
CA ILE A 89 5.12 3.40 12.13
C ILE A 89 4.58 2.27 13.01
N THR A 90 4.44 2.53 14.32
CA THR A 90 4.17 1.46 15.29
C THR A 90 2.67 1.15 15.50
N GLN A 91 1.76 1.94 14.94
CA GLN A 91 0.31 1.71 15.01
C GLN A 91 -0.23 1.04 13.74
N ARG A 92 -0.83 -0.14 13.91
CA ARG A 92 -1.34 -0.98 12.82
C ARG A 92 -2.70 -0.50 12.29
N TRP A 93 -2.93 -0.69 10.99
CA TRP A 93 -4.19 -0.36 10.30
C TRP A 93 -5.36 -1.23 10.81
N PRO A 94 -6.56 -0.66 11.04
CA PRO A 94 -7.72 -1.42 11.55
C PRO A 94 -8.51 -2.20 10.49
N GLY A 95 -8.14 -2.12 9.20
CA GLY A 95 -8.86 -2.82 8.14
C GLY A 95 -8.50 -4.31 8.02
N THR A 96 -9.32 -5.04 7.27
CA THR A 96 -9.16 -6.49 7.13
C THR A 96 -8.05 -6.83 6.14
N LEU A 97 -7.01 -7.50 6.64
CA LEU A 97 -5.90 -8.03 5.86
C LEU A 97 -6.28 -9.37 5.25
N TYR A 98 -6.28 -9.47 3.92
CA TYR A 98 -6.37 -10.74 3.22
C TYR A 98 -4.99 -11.09 2.66
N ASN A 99 -4.32 -12.06 3.27
CA ASN A 99 -3.11 -12.64 2.72
C ASN A 99 -3.55 -13.69 1.70
N LYS A 100 -3.58 -13.38 0.39
CA LYS A 100 -3.76 -14.44 -0.61
C LYS A 100 -2.44 -15.20 -0.71
N LEU A 101 -2.38 -16.31 0.01
CA LEU A 101 -1.43 -17.38 -0.25
C LEU A 101 -1.60 -17.83 -1.70
N SER A 102 -0.49 -17.81 -2.43
CA SER A 102 -0.08 -18.74 -3.48
C SER A 102 -1.12 -19.06 -4.58
N GLY A 103 -0.85 -18.54 -5.77
CA GLY A 103 -1.32 -19.08 -7.05
C GLY A 103 -0.19 -18.96 -8.05
#